data_AF-A0A2V6JP97-F1
#
_entry.id   AF-A0A2V6JP97-F1
#
_cell.length_a   1.000
_cell.length_b   1.000
_cell.length_c   1.000
_cell.angle_alpha   90.00
_cell.angle_beta   90.00
_cell.angle_gamma   90.00
#
_symmetry.space_group_name_H-M   'P 1'
#
loop_
_entity.id
_entity.type
_entity.pdbx_description
1 polymer ?
#
loop_
_entity_poly.entity_id
_entity_poly.type
_entity_poly.pdbx_seq_one_letter_code
_entity_poly.pdbx_strand_id
1 'polypeptide(L)'
;MHPELRARFNADFTAEKYAALLRCVNEATKWPADFRIAETPIFLTRDFTDQAVFAANQIAAQTQTPEFAMHSASAIPPGLEVPNESRHPEFLIVDLAICQDGNRLVPRLIELQAFPSLFGFQFLVLGCMRKAFPAIPQSWTSSFGGIRDERYIDILRKTILGDSKSENVILLEIEPEKQKTRIDFSATESLLGIQSVCVTKIKKRGRNLFYDRDGTETRVESELVLPD
;
A
#
# COMPACT_ATOMS: atom_id res chain seq x y z
N MET A 1 -23.06 3.93 -2.84
CA MET A 1 -22.36 3.78 -4.14
C MET A 1 -22.92 4.80 -5.12
N HIS A 2 -22.09 5.39 -6.00
CA HIS A 2 -22.52 6.39 -6.98
C HIS A 2 -23.29 5.71 -8.13
N PRO A 3 -24.62 5.88 -8.24
CA PRO A 3 -25.44 5.07 -9.13
C PRO A 3 -25.20 5.38 -10.61
N GLU A 4 -25.08 6.65 -10.98
CA GLU A 4 -24.90 7.04 -12.40
C GLU A 4 -23.56 6.55 -12.98
N LEU A 5 -22.46 6.70 -12.24
CA LEU A 5 -21.16 6.18 -12.66
C LEU A 5 -21.13 4.66 -12.69
N ARG A 6 -21.79 3.99 -11.74
CA ARG A 6 -21.96 2.53 -11.79
C ARG A 6 -22.68 2.12 -13.08
N ALA A 7 -23.81 2.76 -13.40
CA ALA A 7 -24.56 2.47 -14.62
C ALA A 7 -23.72 2.74 -15.88
N ARG A 8 -23.01 3.87 -15.93
CA ARG A 8 -22.12 4.22 -17.04
C ARG A 8 -20.98 3.21 -17.22
N PHE A 9 -20.32 2.81 -16.14
CA PHE A 9 -19.27 1.81 -16.19
C PHE A 9 -19.81 0.46 -16.70
N ASN A 10 -20.96 0.02 -16.19
CA ASN A 10 -21.57 -1.24 -16.59
C ASN A 10 -21.96 -1.25 -18.08
N ALA A 11 -22.46 -0.12 -18.60
CA ALA A 11 -22.81 0.01 -20.02
C ALA A 11 -21.58 0.00 -20.95
N ASP A 12 -20.43 0.45 -20.46
CA ASP A 12 -19.17 0.51 -21.22
C ASP A 12 -18.29 -0.73 -21.03
N PHE A 13 -18.57 -1.56 -20.02
CA PHE A 13 -17.77 -2.72 -19.69
C PHE A 13 -17.83 -3.80 -20.78
N THR A 14 -16.67 -4.36 -21.13
CA THR A 14 -16.58 -5.55 -21.99
C THR A 14 -15.50 -6.51 -21.48
N ALA A 15 -15.60 -7.78 -21.86
CA ALA A 15 -14.60 -8.79 -21.52
C ALA A 15 -13.21 -8.44 -22.09
N GLU A 16 -13.15 -7.79 -23.25
CA GLU A 16 -11.91 -7.36 -23.89
C GLU A 16 -11.21 -6.25 -23.09
N LYS A 17 -11.96 -5.31 -22.51
CA LYS A 17 -11.42 -4.28 -21.62
C LYS A 17 -10.90 -4.88 -20.32
N TYR A 18 -11.62 -5.85 -19.75
CA TYR A 18 -11.11 -6.58 -18.59
C TYR A 18 -9.84 -7.38 -18.92
N ALA A 19 -9.79 -8.05 -20.07
CA ALA A 19 -8.57 -8.71 -20.53
C ALA A 19 -7.41 -7.72 -20.76
N ALA A 20 -7.69 -6.50 -21.20
CA ALA A 20 -6.70 -5.44 -21.29
C ALA A 20 -6.19 -4.96 -19.91
N LEU A 21 -7.06 -4.87 -18.90
CA LEU A 21 -6.65 -4.63 -17.50
C LEU A 21 -5.69 -5.73 -17.03
N LEU A 22 -6.08 -7.00 -17.21
CA LEU A 22 -5.28 -8.14 -16.76
C LEU A 22 -3.90 -8.17 -17.44
N ARG A 23 -3.83 -7.93 -18.76
CA ARG A 23 -2.54 -7.81 -19.46
C ARG A 23 -1.71 -6.66 -18.91
N CYS A 24 -2.30 -5.47 -18.78
CA CYS A 24 -1.60 -4.30 -18.24
C CYS A 24 -0.98 -4.58 -16.86
N VAL A 25 -1.74 -5.17 -15.93
CA VAL A 25 -1.24 -5.46 -14.58
C VAL A 25 -0.15 -6.53 -14.61
N ASN A 26 -0.34 -7.62 -15.36
CA ASN A 26 0.58 -8.76 -15.35
C ASN A 26 1.88 -8.52 -16.13
N GLU A 27 1.92 -7.54 -17.03
CA GLU A 27 3.09 -7.20 -17.85
C GLU A 27 3.82 -5.94 -17.35
N ALA A 28 3.27 -5.21 -16.37
CA ALA A 28 3.83 -3.92 -15.96
C ALA A 28 5.10 -4.00 -15.11
N THR A 29 5.32 -5.12 -14.43
CA THR A 29 6.44 -5.30 -13.51
C THR A 29 7.08 -6.68 -13.69
N LYS A 30 8.14 -6.99 -12.94
CA LYS A 30 8.85 -8.27 -13.02
C LYS A 30 7.93 -9.46 -12.71
N TRP A 31 6.97 -9.27 -11.81
CA TRP A 31 6.08 -10.34 -11.35
C TRP A 31 4.62 -10.05 -11.73
N PRO A 32 3.86 -11.07 -12.19
CA PRO A 32 2.43 -10.93 -12.39
C PRO A 32 1.68 -10.95 -11.05
N ALA A 33 0.37 -10.69 -11.09
CA ALA A 33 -0.49 -10.87 -9.93
C ALA A 33 -0.81 -12.36 -9.75
N ASP A 34 -0.48 -12.92 -8.58
CA ASP A 34 -0.79 -14.31 -8.22
C ASP A 34 -2.18 -14.46 -7.56
N PHE A 35 -3.02 -13.44 -7.72
CA PHE A 35 -4.37 -13.35 -7.17
C PHE A 35 -5.30 -12.68 -8.17
N ARG A 36 -6.61 -12.79 -7.92
CA ARG A 36 -7.63 -12.27 -8.83
C ARG A 36 -7.70 -10.75 -8.73
N ILE A 37 -7.73 -10.09 -9.88
CA ILE A 37 -8.00 -8.66 -9.99
C ILE A 37 -9.49 -8.47 -10.21
N ALA A 38 -10.12 -7.56 -9.47
CA ALA A 38 -11.52 -7.24 -9.68
C ALA A 38 -11.73 -6.61 -11.06
N GLU A 39 -12.78 -7.06 -11.76
CA GLU A 39 -13.16 -6.55 -13.08
C GLU A 39 -13.70 -5.10 -13.05
N THR A 40 -14.04 -4.60 -11.87
CA THR A 40 -14.65 -3.28 -11.71
C THR A 40 -14.17 -2.58 -10.43
N PRO A 41 -13.94 -1.25 -10.47
CA PRO A 41 -13.71 -0.47 -9.26
C PRO A 41 -15.01 -0.27 -8.49
N ILE A 42 -14.91 0.24 -7.25
CA ILE A 42 -16.05 0.76 -6.50
C ILE A 42 -16.16 2.29 -6.69
N PHE A 43 -17.35 2.79 -7.02
CA PHE A 43 -17.63 4.23 -7.08
C PHE A 43 -18.31 4.68 -5.79
N LEU A 44 -17.55 5.32 -4.90
CA LEU A 44 -18.06 5.87 -3.65
C LEU A 44 -18.80 7.19 -3.88
N THR A 45 -19.85 7.46 -3.11
CA THR A 45 -20.50 8.78 -3.07
C THR A 45 -19.68 9.71 -2.19
N ARG A 46 -19.77 11.03 -2.42
CA ARG A 46 -19.11 12.04 -1.56
C ARG A 46 -19.46 11.84 -0.08
N ASP A 47 -20.75 11.68 0.25
CA ASP A 47 -21.21 11.45 1.63
C ASP A 47 -20.52 10.25 2.30
N PHE A 48 -20.42 9.11 1.60
CA PHE A 48 -19.76 7.93 2.16
C PHE A 48 -18.25 8.13 2.28
N THR A 49 -17.62 8.73 1.26
CA THR A 49 -16.20 9.07 1.28
C THR A 49 -15.84 9.97 2.45
N ASP A 50 -16.62 11.02 2.70
CA ASP A 50 -16.39 11.96 3.80
C ASP A 50 -16.50 11.24 5.17
N GLN A 51 -17.47 10.35 5.34
CA GLN A 51 -17.60 9.52 6.56
C GLN A 51 -16.44 8.54 6.74
N ALA A 52 -16.01 7.86 5.69
CA ALA A 52 -14.89 6.92 5.74
C ALA A 52 -13.57 7.61 6.07
N VAL A 53 -13.30 8.75 5.43
CA VAL A 53 -12.11 9.58 5.70
C VAL A 53 -12.15 10.14 7.11
N PHE A 54 -13.30 10.63 7.56
CA PHE A 54 -13.46 11.10 8.93
C PHE A 54 -13.16 9.97 9.94
N ALA A 55 -13.74 8.79 9.76
CA ALA A 55 -13.50 7.65 10.64
C ALA A 55 -12.02 7.23 10.65
N ALA A 56 -11.39 7.11 9.47
CA ALA A 56 -9.97 6.75 9.36
C ALA A 56 -9.07 7.79 10.05
N ASN A 57 -9.34 9.09 9.87
CA ASN A 57 -8.59 10.15 10.54
C ASN A 57 -8.78 10.15 12.05
N GLN A 58 -9.99 9.89 12.55
CA GLN A 58 -10.24 9.79 14.00
C GLN A 58 -9.51 8.59 14.62
N ILE A 59 -9.43 7.47 13.91
CA ILE A 59 -8.69 6.28 14.37
C ILE A 59 -7.18 6.57 14.34
N ALA A 60 -6.68 7.11 13.23
CA ALA A 60 -5.26 7.47 13.09
C ALA A 60 -4.81 8.51 14.14
N ALA A 61 -5.69 9.44 14.54
CA ALA A 61 -5.38 10.39 15.60
C ALA A 61 -5.24 9.71 16.97
N GLN A 62 -6.04 8.68 17.26
CA GLN A 62 -5.97 7.95 18.53
C GLN A 62 -4.67 7.16 18.68
N THR A 63 -4.15 6.59 17.58
CA THR A 63 -2.89 5.82 17.60
C THR A 63 -1.65 6.70 17.81
N GLN A 64 -1.79 8.03 17.74
CA GLN A 64 -0.72 9.01 17.92
C GLN A 64 -0.72 9.67 19.31
N THR A 65 -1.51 9.14 20.25
CA THR A 65 -1.60 9.67 21.62
C THR A 65 -0.58 9.02 22.56
N PRO A 66 -0.05 9.75 23.56
CA PRO A 66 0.79 9.16 24.60
C PRO A 66 0.10 8.01 25.35
N GLU A 67 -1.21 8.12 25.56
CA GLU A 67 -2.02 7.09 26.21
C GLU A 67 -2.04 5.80 25.39
N PHE A 68 -2.22 5.90 24.06
CA PHE A 68 -2.13 4.74 23.18
C PHE A 68 -0.76 4.08 23.26
N ALA A 69 0.33 4.85 23.17
CA ALA A 69 1.69 4.32 23.25
C ALA A 69 1.96 3.60 24.59
N MET A 70 1.48 4.15 25.70
CA MET A 70 1.58 3.53 27.02
C MET A 70 0.83 2.19 27.08
N HIS A 71 -0.38 2.13 26.51
CA HIS A 71 -1.19 0.91 26.52
C HIS A 71 -0.65 -0.15 25.55
N SER A 72 -0.21 0.23 24.35
CA SER A 72 0.30 -0.69 23.34
C SER A 72 1.63 -1.33 23.75
N ALA A 73 2.47 -0.63 24.52
CA ALA A 73 3.75 -1.17 24.99
C ALA A 73 3.60 -2.50 25.74
N SER A 74 2.50 -2.69 26.47
CA SER A 74 2.23 -3.94 27.20
C SER A 74 1.89 -5.14 26.31
N ALA A 75 1.59 -4.90 25.02
CA ALA A 75 1.28 -5.96 24.05
C ALA A 75 2.55 -6.57 23.42
N ILE A 76 3.72 -5.94 23.58
CA ILE A 76 4.98 -6.43 23.06
C ILE A 76 5.53 -7.49 24.04
N PRO A 77 5.78 -8.74 23.58
CA PRO A 77 6.37 -9.76 24.45
C PRO A 77 7.75 -9.35 24.97
N PRO A 78 8.10 -9.69 26.23
CA PRO A 78 9.41 -9.37 26.78
C PRO A 78 10.56 -9.90 25.91
N GLY A 79 11.52 -9.03 25.61
CA GLY A 79 12.68 -9.35 24.78
C GLY A 79 12.47 -9.16 23.27
N LEU A 80 11.27 -8.77 22.84
CA LEU A 80 10.96 -8.42 21.44
C LEU A 80 10.79 -6.91 21.23
N GLU A 81 11.18 -6.09 22.21
CA GLU A 81 11.14 -4.63 22.09
C GLU A 81 12.17 -4.16 21.06
N VAL A 82 11.70 -3.38 20.08
CA VAL A 82 12.56 -2.78 19.06
C VAL A 82 12.97 -1.39 19.53
N PRO A 83 14.28 -1.08 19.64
CA PRO A 83 14.73 0.23 20.07
C PRO A 83 14.49 1.29 18.97
N ASN A 84 14.36 2.55 19.39
CA ASN A 84 14.20 3.71 18.51
C ASN A 84 12.93 3.69 17.65
N GLU A 85 11.82 3.19 18.19
CA GLU A 85 10.50 3.34 17.57
C GLU A 85 10.19 4.82 17.28
N SER A 86 9.62 5.08 16.11
CA SER A 86 9.18 6.43 15.73
C SER A 86 8.00 6.87 16.59
N ARG A 87 7.81 8.19 16.74
CA ARG A 87 6.71 8.73 17.57
C ARG A 87 5.32 8.49 16.97
N HIS A 88 5.25 8.17 15.69
CA HIS A 88 4.01 7.88 14.97
C HIS A 88 4.29 6.84 13.89
N PRO A 89 3.30 6.01 13.51
CA PRO A 89 3.47 5.08 12.42
C PRO A 89 3.78 5.84 11.12
N GLU A 90 4.70 5.30 10.33
CA GLU A 90 4.99 5.79 8.97
C GLU A 90 3.94 5.27 7.98
N PHE A 91 3.42 4.07 8.24
CA PHE A 91 2.36 3.42 7.48
C PHE A 91 1.21 3.07 8.42
N LEU A 92 0.00 3.40 8.01
CA LEU A 92 -1.23 3.00 8.69
C LEU A 92 -2.29 2.70 7.66
N ILE A 93 -2.88 1.52 7.76
CA ILE A 93 -3.97 1.02 6.93
C ILE A 93 -5.16 0.80 7.86
N VAL A 94 -6.29 1.38 7.48
CA VAL A 94 -7.56 1.27 8.22
C VAL A 94 -8.56 0.55 7.32
N ASP A 95 -8.82 -0.71 7.64
CA ASP A 95 -9.74 -1.53 6.88
C ASP A 95 -11.17 -1.28 7.32
N LEU A 96 -11.99 -0.79 6.38
CA LEU A 96 -13.39 -0.45 6.62
C LEU A 96 -14.30 -1.34 5.76
N ALA A 97 -15.23 -2.03 6.42
CA ALA A 97 -16.36 -2.64 5.73
C ALA A 97 -17.41 -1.58 5.38
N ILE A 98 -18.04 -1.74 4.22
CA ILE A 98 -19.22 -0.97 3.82
C ILE A 98 -20.45 -1.71 4.34
N CYS A 99 -21.05 -1.22 5.41
CA CYS A 99 -22.24 -1.80 6.03
C CYS A 99 -23.50 -0.99 5.71
N GLN A 100 -24.66 -1.58 5.99
CA GLN A 100 -25.95 -0.91 5.87
C GLN A 100 -26.51 -0.59 7.27
N ASP A 101 -26.99 0.64 7.45
CA ASP A 101 -27.74 1.09 8.61
C ASP A 101 -29.04 1.76 8.13
N GLY A 102 -30.16 1.05 8.27
CA GLY A 102 -31.42 1.41 7.61
C GLY A 102 -31.23 1.52 6.09
N ASN A 103 -31.44 2.72 5.54
CA ASN A 103 -31.28 3.00 4.10
C ASN A 103 -29.93 3.66 3.74
N ARG A 104 -28.99 3.76 4.69
CA ARG A 104 -27.70 4.42 4.50
C ARG A 104 -26.56 3.40 4.50
N LEU A 105 -25.51 3.70 3.73
CA LEU A 105 -24.24 2.98 3.84
C LEU A 105 -23.37 3.65 4.89
N VAL A 106 -22.73 2.87 5.75
CA VAL A 106 -21.85 3.35 6.83
C VAL A 106 -20.55 2.55 6.88
N PRO A 107 -19.39 3.19 7.10
CA PRO A 107 -18.13 2.48 7.30
C PRO A 107 -18.07 1.84 8.69
N ARG A 108 -17.55 0.61 8.78
CA ARG A 108 -17.28 -0.08 10.06
C ARG A 108 -15.86 -0.61 10.07
N LEU A 109 -15.12 -0.35 11.15
CA LEU A 109 -13.76 -0.84 11.33
C LEU A 109 -13.73 -2.36 11.35
N ILE A 110 -12.81 -2.93 10.58
CA ILE A 110 -12.47 -4.35 10.56
C ILE A 110 -11.12 -4.57 11.23
N GLU A 111 -10.08 -3.89 10.73
CA GLU A 111 -8.70 -4.12 11.16
C GLU A 111 -7.86 -2.85 11.04
N LEU A 112 -6.79 -2.77 11.84
CA LEU A 112 -5.73 -1.79 11.73
C LEU A 112 -4.41 -2.51 11.45
N GLN A 113 -3.69 -2.03 10.45
CA GLN A 113 -2.41 -2.60 10.03
C GLN A 113 -1.39 -1.48 9.80
N ALA A 114 -0.11 -1.77 9.99
CA ALA A 114 0.96 -0.76 9.95
C ALA A 114 2.21 -1.28 9.24
N PHE A 115 2.04 -1.84 8.03
CA PHE A 115 3.14 -2.36 7.24
C PHE A 115 3.28 -1.68 5.87
N PRO A 116 4.49 -1.59 5.31
CA PRO A 116 4.81 -0.84 4.10
C PRO A 116 4.54 -1.62 2.80
N SER A 117 3.38 -2.26 2.66
CA SER A 117 3.02 -2.99 1.43
C SER A 117 1.66 -2.59 0.85
N LEU A 118 1.44 -3.01 -0.40
CA LEU A 118 0.30 -2.76 -1.28
C LEU A 118 0.19 -1.34 -1.87
N PHE A 119 0.97 -0.38 -1.37
CA PHE A 119 0.96 1.00 -1.89
C PHE A 119 1.41 1.10 -3.34
N GLY A 120 2.40 0.31 -3.76
CA GLY A 120 2.89 0.29 -5.15
C GLY A 120 1.91 -0.40 -6.07
N PHE A 121 1.39 -1.57 -5.66
CA PHE A 121 0.42 -2.35 -6.41
C PHE A 121 -0.92 -1.62 -6.60
N GLN A 122 -1.46 -0.97 -5.56
CA GLN A 122 -2.71 -0.22 -5.66
C GLN A 122 -2.58 0.93 -6.67
N PHE A 123 -1.45 1.63 -6.66
CA PHE A 123 -1.16 2.69 -7.63
C PHE A 123 -1.04 2.14 -9.06
N LEU A 124 -0.34 1.01 -9.24
CA LEU A 124 -0.23 0.32 -10.52
C LEU A 124 -1.61 -0.06 -11.09
N VAL A 125 -2.45 -0.72 -10.29
CA VAL A 125 -3.78 -1.17 -10.72
C VAL A 125 -4.68 0.01 -11.07
N LEU A 126 -4.63 1.12 -10.31
CA LEU A 126 -5.36 2.34 -10.65
C LEU A 126 -4.99 2.86 -12.04
N GLY A 127 -3.68 2.92 -12.34
CA GLY A 127 -3.18 3.32 -13.65
C GLY A 127 -3.67 2.39 -14.78
N CYS A 128 -3.60 1.09 -14.57
CA CYS A 128 -4.09 0.10 -15.54
C CYS A 128 -5.61 0.14 -15.73
N MET A 129 -6.40 0.35 -14.65
CA MET A 129 -7.85 0.50 -14.75
C MET A 129 -8.25 1.73 -15.56
N ARG A 130 -7.58 2.87 -15.34
CA ARG A 130 -7.83 4.11 -16.11
C ARG A 130 -7.53 3.94 -17.61
N LYS A 131 -6.49 3.16 -17.95
CA LYS A 131 -6.16 2.82 -19.35
C LYS A 131 -7.20 1.88 -19.98
N ALA A 132 -7.62 0.86 -19.23
CA ALA A 132 -8.53 -0.18 -19.73
C ALA A 132 -9.99 0.30 -19.84
N PHE A 133 -10.42 1.20 -18.95
CA PHE A 133 -11.80 1.64 -18.83
C PHE A 133 -11.94 3.17 -18.96
N PRO A 134 -12.11 3.70 -20.18
CA PRO A 134 -12.36 5.13 -20.41
C PRO A 134 -13.62 5.66 -19.71
N ALA A 135 -14.56 4.78 -19.34
CA ALA A 135 -15.73 5.15 -18.54
C ALA A 135 -15.40 5.61 -17.11
N ILE A 136 -14.16 5.44 -16.62
CA ILE A 136 -13.70 6.05 -15.37
C ILE A 136 -13.31 7.50 -15.67
N PRO A 137 -13.98 8.53 -15.09
CA PRO A 137 -13.61 9.91 -15.34
C PRO A 137 -12.17 10.19 -14.89
N GLN A 138 -11.41 10.97 -15.67
CA GLN A 138 -10.03 11.34 -15.32
C GLN A 138 -9.91 12.11 -13.99
N SER A 139 -10.96 12.84 -13.61
CA SER A 139 -11.02 13.57 -12.34
C SER A 139 -11.26 12.68 -11.12
N TRP A 140 -11.56 11.39 -11.31
CA TRP A 140 -11.75 10.44 -10.22
C TRP A 140 -10.44 9.73 -9.87
N THR A 141 -10.21 9.59 -8.56
CA THR A 141 -9.01 8.99 -8.00
C THR A 141 -9.38 8.11 -6.82
N SER A 142 -8.54 7.11 -6.54
CA SER A 142 -8.61 6.32 -5.31
C SER A 142 -8.00 7.05 -4.12
N SER A 143 -7.22 8.11 -4.35
CA SER A 143 -6.62 8.90 -3.27
C SER A 143 -7.61 9.91 -2.69
N PHE A 144 -7.76 9.91 -1.36
CA PHE A 144 -8.57 10.90 -0.66
C PHE A 144 -7.85 12.25 -0.55
N GLY A 145 -8.59 13.32 -0.21
CA GLY A 145 -8.02 14.65 0.02
C GLY A 145 -7.50 15.38 -1.22
N GLY A 146 -7.83 14.90 -2.43
CA GLY A 146 -7.42 15.53 -3.69
C GLY A 146 -5.97 15.25 -4.09
N ILE A 147 -5.31 14.27 -3.45
CA ILE A 147 -3.98 13.82 -3.82
C ILE A 147 -4.03 13.26 -5.25
N ARG A 148 -3.12 13.76 -6.08
CA ARG A 148 -2.92 13.29 -7.46
C ARG A 148 -1.72 12.36 -7.53
N ASP A 149 -1.64 11.61 -8.61
CA ASP A 149 -0.64 10.58 -8.87
C ASP A 149 0.81 11.02 -8.55
N GLU A 150 1.26 12.17 -9.07
CA GLU A 150 2.61 12.70 -8.80
C GLU A 150 2.85 12.93 -7.30
N ARG A 151 1.87 13.57 -6.63
CA ARG A 151 1.95 13.85 -5.20
C ARG A 151 1.92 12.58 -4.36
N TYR A 152 1.16 11.56 -4.78
CA TYR A 152 1.14 10.25 -4.14
C TYR A 152 2.54 9.62 -4.18
N ILE A 153 3.16 9.59 -5.36
CA ILE A 153 4.52 9.06 -5.54
C ILE A 153 5.52 9.84 -4.68
N ASP A 154 5.41 11.16 -4.62
CA ASP A 154 6.31 11.98 -3.78
C ASP A 154 6.15 11.69 -2.28
N ILE A 155 4.92 11.51 -1.80
CA ILE A 155 4.66 11.14 -0.41
C ILE A 155 5.26 9.77 -0.13
N LEU A 156 5.00 8.78 -0.99
CA LEU A 156 5.52 7.43 -0.82
C LEU A 156 7.06 7.41 -0.85
N ARG A 157 7.67 8.12 -1.81
CA ARG A 157 9.13 8.26 -1.94
C ARG A 157 9.73 8.91 -0.69
N LYS A 158 9.17 10.03 -0.24
CA LYS A 158 9.66 10.73 0.95
C LYS A 158 9.56 9.85 2.20
N THR A 159 8.45 9.11 2.35
CA THR A 159 8.22 8.25 3.52
C THR A 159 9.19 7.08 3.54
N ILE A 160 9.42 6.43 2.39
CA ILE A 160 10.27 5.23 2.30
C ILE A 160 11.76 5.57 2.27
N LEU A 161 12.17 6.57 1.48
CA LEU A 161 13.59 6.87 1.28
C LEU A 161 14.15 7.84 2.32
N GLY A 162 13.33 8.75 2.86
CA GLY A 162 13.82 9.85 3.67
C GLY A 162 14.94 10.62 2.95
N ASP A 163 16.10 10.71 3.60
CA ASP A 163 17.33 11.32 3.05
C ASP A 163 18.32 10.29 2.47
N SER A 164 17.99 9.00 2.53
CA SER A 164 18.85 7.91 2.06
C SER A 164 18.75 7.72 0.55
N LYS A 165 19.82 7.16 -0.04
CA LYS A 165 19.78 6.70 -1.43
C LYS A 165 18.96 5.43 -1.53
N SER A 166 18.30 5.22 -2.66
CA SER A 166 17.50 4.01 -2.90
C SER A 166 18.31 2.72 -2.83
N GLU A 167 19.62 2.76 -3.09
CA GLU A 167 20.50 1.60 -2.91
C GLU A 167 20.72 1.18 -1.46
N ASN A 168 20.47 2.07 -0.51
CA ASN A 168 20.65 1.83 0.92
C ASN A 168 19.32 1.54 1.63
N VAL A 169 18.20 1.52 0.91
CA VAL A 169 16.86 1.23 1.43
C VAL A 169 16.34 -0.07 0.83
N ILE A 170 15.87 -0.99 1.67
CA ILE A 170 15.38 -2.30 1.23
C ILE A 170 13.98 -2.60 1.78
N LEU A 171 13.23 -3.42 1.05
CA LEU A 171 12.06 -4.15 1.57
C LEU A 171 12.56 -5.49 2.10
N LEU A 172 12.49 -5.70 3.41
CA LEU A 172 12.98 -6.91 4.07
C LEU A 172 11.82 -7.90 4.28
N GLU A 173 12.00 -9.12 3.78
CA GLU A 173 10.94 -10.14 3.73
C GLU A 173 11.56 -11.55 3.84
N ILE A 174 10.78 -12.56 4.20
CA ILE A 174 11.13 -13.97 4.06
C ILE A 174 10.73 -14.44 2.65
N GLU A 175 11.73 -14.83 1.86
CA GLU A 175 11.54 -15.36 0.50
C GLU A 175 10.60 -14.48 -0.37
N PRO A 176 10.93 -13.19 -0.59
CA PRO A 176 10.04 -12.22 -1.25
C PRO A 176 9.52 -12.69 -2.62
N GLU A 177 10.32 -13.48 -3.35
CA GLU A 177 9.94 -14.05 -4.64
C GLU A 177 8.81 -15.09 -4.58
N LYS A 178 8.52 -15.65 -3.40
CA LYS A 178 7.47 -16.64 -3.16
C LYS A 178 6.18 -16.03 -2.61
N GLN A 179 6.22 -14.77 -2.17
CA GLN A 179 5.06 -14.09 -1.61
C GLN A 179 3.97 -13.87 -2.68
N LYS A 180 2.70 -14.08 -2.33
CA LYS A 180 1.57 -13.84 -3.25
C LYS A 180 1.46 -12.37 -3.66
N THR A 181 1.95 -11.48 -2.80
CA THR A 181 1.96 -10.02 -2.96
C THR A 181 3.21 -9.50 -3.65
N ARG A 182 4.11 -10.36 -4.16
CA ARG A 182 5.39 -9.96 -4.79
C ARG A 182 5.29 -8.96 -5.94
N ILE A 183 4.13 -8.86 -6.60
CA ILE A 183 3.84 -7.80 -7.57
C ILE A 183 3.93 -6.41 -6.95
N ASP A 184 3.52 -6.24 -5.69
CA ASP A 184 3.65 -4.98 -4.97
C ASP A 184 5.11 -4.61 -4.70
N PHE A 185 5.94 -5.59 -4.35
CA PHE A 185 7.37 -5.37 -4.19
C PHE A 185 7.96 -4.89 -5.50
N SER A 186 7.66 -5.58 -6.61
CA SER A 186 8.16 -5.18 -7.93
C SER A 186 7.62 -3.81 -8.40
N ALA A 187 6.37 -3.48 -8.08
CA ALA A 187 5.81 -2.15 -8.34
C ALA A 187 6.53 -1.07 -7.54
N THR A 188 6.80 -1.33 -6.25
CA THR A 188 7.52 -0.40 -5.37
C THR A 188 8.97 -0.22 -5.79
N GLU A 189 9.66 -1.30 -6.16
CA GLU A 189 11.01 -1.27 -6.76
C GLU A 189 11.01 -0.40 -8.03
N SER A 190 10.03 -0.55 -8.92
CA SER A 190 9.92 0.25 -10.15
C SER A 190 9.68 1.73 -9.88
N LEU A 191 8.94 2.07 -8.81
CA LEU A 191 8.62 3.45 -8.44
C LEU A 191 9.79 4.16 -7.74
N LEU A 192 10.56 3.42 -6.92
CA LEU A 192 11.50 4.01 -5.95
C LEU A 192 12.97 3.59 -6.16
N GLY A 193 13.24 2.55 -6.95
CA GLY A 193 14.58 2.01 -7.18
C GLY A 193 15.18 1.23 -6.00
N ILE A 194 14.37 0.91 -4.99
CA ILE A 194 14.75 0.02 -3.87
C ILE A 194 14.76 -1.45 -4.31
N GLN A 195 15.14 -2.37 -3.41
CA GLN A 195 15.08 -3.81 -3.67
C GLN A 195 14.42 -4.57 -2.53
N SER A 196 13.65 -5.59 -2.88
CA SER A 196 13.20 -6.62 -1.95
C SER A 196 14.32 -7.64 -1.68
N VAL A 197 14.61 -7.89 -0.42
CA VAL A 197 15.74 -8.72 0.02
C VAL A 197 15.26 -9.73 1.05
N CYS A 198 15.63 -11.00 0.84
CA CYS A 198 15.35 -12.05 1.80
C CYS A 198 16.18 -11.85 3.07
N VAL A 199 15.58 -11.97 4.26
CA VAL A 199 16.30 -11.84 5.55
C VAL A 199 17.53 -12.75 5.64
N THR A 200 17.49 -13.93 5.04
CA THR A 200 18.61 -14.89 5.02
C THR A 200 19.80 -14.43 4.17
N LYS A 201 19.62 -13.41 3.34
CA LYS A 201 20.66 -12.81 2.49
C LYS A 201 21.32 -11.58 3.15
N ILE A 202 20.82 -11.13 4.30
CA ILE A 202 21.40 -10.02 5.05
C ILE A 202 22.65 -10.47 5.81
N LYS A 203 23.72 -9.67 5.68
CA LYS A 203 24.99 -9.87 6.40
C LYS A 203 25.12 -8.79 7.48
N LYS A 204 25.17 -9.21 8.74
CA LYS A 204 25.40 -8.30 9.87
C LYS A 204 26.89 -8.22 10.20
N ARG A 205 27.42 -7.00 10.32
CA ARG A 205 28.79 -6.74 10.82
C ARG A 205 28.75 -5.63 11.86
N GLY A 206 28.92 -6.01 13.13
CA GLY A 206 28.71 -5.10 14.25
C GLY A 206 27.27 -4.58 14.28
N ARG A 207 27.10 -3.25 14.16
CA ARG A 207 25.79 -2.58 14.12
C ARG A 207 25.29 -2.31 12.69
N ASN A 208 26.06 -2.67 11.66
CA ASN A 208 25.70 -2.41 10.28
C ASN A 208 25.16 -3.67 9.60
N LEU A 209 24.18 -3.47 8.72
CA LEU A 209 23.61 -4.49 7.85
C LEU A 209 24.08 -4.26 6.42
N PHE A 210 24.30 -5.34 5.68
CA PHE A 210 24.74 -5.33 4.29
C PHE A 210 23.98 -6.38 3.50
N TYR A 211 23.87 -6.15 2.20
CA TYR A 211 23.30 -7.10 1.27
C TYR A 211 24.05 -7.07 -0.07
N ASP A 212 23.86 -8.08 -0.90
CA ASP A 212 24.43 -8.10 -2.26
C ASP A 212 23.48 -7.39 -3.22
N ARG A 213 23.95 -6.30 -3.82
CA ARG A 213 23.27 -5.60 -4.91
C ARG A 213 24.09 -5.81 -6.18
N ASP A 214 23.63 -6.74 -7.02
CA ASP A 214 24.23 -7.03 -8.33
C ASP A 214 25.74 -7.35 -8.24
N GLY A 215 26.14 -8.14 -7.24
CA GLY A 215 27.54 -8.52 -6.99
C GLY A 215 28.35 -7.49 -6.20
N THR A 216 27.74 -6.36 -5.81
CA THR A 216 28.37 -5.35 -4.95
C THR A 216 27.77 -5.38 -3.56
N GLU A 217 28.62 -5.56 -2.55
CA GLU A 217 28.17 -5.48 -1.16
C GLU A 217 27.78 -4.05 -0.81
N THR A 218 26.51 -3.86 -0.48
CA THR A 218 25.89 -2.55 -0.26
C THR A 218 25.36 -2.48 1.17
N ARG A 219 25.59 -1.34 1.84
CA ARG A 219 25.11 -1.10 3.20
C ARG A 219 23.60 -0.84 3.20
N VAL A 220 22.90 -1.39 4.18
CA VAL A 220 21.52 -1.02 4.49
C VAL A 220 21.53 0.10 5.52
N GLU A 221 20.86 1.20 5.21
CA GLU A 221 20.61 2.33 6.11
C GLU A 221 19.20 2.30 6.69
N SER A 222 18.23 1.78 5.93
CA SER A 222 16.85 1.60 6.34
C SER A 222 16.26 0.31 5.76
N GLU A 223 15.57 -0.45 6.59
CA GLU A 223 14.83 -1.65 6.20
C GLU A 223 13.33 -1.48 6.49
N LEU A 224 12.53 -1.69 5.46
CA LEU A 224 11.08 -1.78 5.57
C LEU A 224 10.70 -3.23 5.84
N VAL A 225 10.32 -3.55 7.08
CA VAL A 225 9.96 -4.90 7.48
C VAL A 225 8.50 -5.18 7.16
N LEU A 226 8.25 -6.29 6.46
CA LEU A 226 6.91 -6.79 6.17
C LEU A 226 6.51 -7.87 7.17
N PRO A 227 5.22 -7.97 7.53
CA PRO A 227 4.73 -9.02 8.41
C PRO A 227 4.59 -10.33 7.66
N ASP A 228 4.92 -11.43 8.34
CA ASP A 228 4.71 -12.81 7.89
C ASP A 228 3.22 -13.23 7.91
#